data_AF-A0A529KXB6-F1
#
_entry.id   AF-A0A529KXB6-F1
#
_cell.length_a   1.000
_cell.length_b   1.000
_cell.length_c   1.000
_cell.angle_alpha   90.00
_cell.angle_beta   90.00
_cell.angle_gamma   90.00
#
_symmetry.space_group_name_H-M   'P 1'
#
loop_
_entity.id
_entity.type
_entity.pdbx_description
1 polymer ?
#
loop_
_entity_poly.entity_id
_entity_poly.type
_entity_poly.pdbx_seq_one_letter_code
_entity_poly.pdbx_strand_id
1 'polypeptide(L)'
;LYGSVEPSLATRARAIVEKAPGAASSVRQEGLGADAVAAAARDMIAGYRAAYSDFDASVEIRGDLPAGLLVSRNRLLVSRDTNLPPERLTALLSHEIGVHLVTYFNGDAQGLAIFRNGLAGYEGMQEG
;
A
#
# COMPACT_ATOMS: atom_id res chain seq x y z
N LEU A 1 4.21 -26.24 12.24
CA LEU A 1 3.56 -26.70 10.99
C LEU A 1 2.07 -26.43 11.13
N TYR A 2 1.53 -25.50 10.36
CA TYR A 2 0.10 -25.20 10.37
C TYR A 2 -0.66 -26.42 9.83
N GLY A 3 -1.68 -26.88 10.56
CA GLY A 3 -2.51 -28.04 10.18
C GLY A 3 -3.44 -27.74 9.00
N SER A 4 -4.22 -28.75 8.59
CA SER A 4 -5.20 -28.61 7.51
C SER A 4 -6.26 -27.55 7.85
N VAL A 5 -6.74 -26.86 6.83
CA VAL A 5 -7.84 -25.88 6.95
C VAL A 5 -9.12 -26.61 7.35
N GLU A 6 -9.86 -26.05 8.31
CA GLU A 6 -11.17 -26.55 8.73
C GLU A 6 -12.13 -26.68 7.52
N PRO A 7 -12.80 -27.83 7.30
CA PRO A 7 -13.68 -28.04 6.14
C PRO A 7 -14.80 -27.00 6.02
N SER A 8 -15.27 -26.50 7.17
CA SER A 8 -16.29 -25.46 7.25
C SER A 8 -15.79 -24.11 6.70
N LEU A 9 -14.52 -23.77 6.93
CA LEU A 9 -13.88 -22.58 6.40
C LEU A 9 -13.67 -22.69 4.88
N ALA A 10 -13.19 -23.85 4.41
CA ALA A 10 -13.02 -24.10 2.98
C ALA A 10 -14.35 -24.01 2.21
N THR A 11 -15.43 -24.53 2.79
CA THR A 11 -16.79 -24.47 2.19
C THR A 11 -17.29 -23.04 2.08
N ARG A 12 -17.11 -22.23 3.14
CA ARG A 12 -17.50 -20.81 3.13
C ARG A 12 -16.70 -20.01 2.12
N ALA A 13 -15.40 -20.24 2.01
CA ALA A 13 -14.54 -19.56 1.03
C ALA A 13 -15.01 -19.84 -0.42
N ARG A 14 -15.33 -21.09 -0.74
CA ARG A 14 -15.87 -21.47 -2.07
C ARG A 14 -17.20 -20.79 -2.36
N ALA A 15 -18.12 -20.76 -1.39
CA ALA A 15 -19.42 -20.12 -1.54
C ALA A 15 -19.32 -18.60 -1.79
N ILE A 16 -18.29 -17.94 -1.25
CA ILE A 16 -18.00 -16.52 -1.52
C ILE A 16 -17.54 -16.34 -2.97
N VAL A 17 -16.60 -17.18 -3.43
CA VAL A 17 -16.10 -17.13 -4.81
C VAL A 17 -17.21 -17.36 -5.83
N GLU A 18 -18.11 -18.32 -5.58
CA GLU A 18 -19.24 -18.61 -6.47
C GLU A 18 -20.28 -17.48 -6.54
N LYS A 19 -20.44 -16.70 -5.46
CA LYS A 19 -21.40 -15.59 -5.36
C LYS A 19 -20.81 -14.24 -5.72
N ALA A 20 -19.49 -14.16 -5.87
CA ALA A 20 -18.85 -12.93 -6.29
C ALA A 20 -19.35 -12.59 -7.71
N PRO A 21 -19.87 -11.38 -7.95
CA PRO A 21 -20.24 -10.98 -9.30
C PRO A 21 -19.01 -11.13 -10.18
N GLY A 22 -19.13 -11.90 -11.27
CA GLY A 22 -18.07 -12.05 -12.25
C GLY A 22 -17.58 -10.66 -12.62
N ALA A 23 -16.25 -10.46 -12.58
CA ALA A 23 -15.63 -9.15 -12.78
C ALA A 23 -16.30 -8.46 -13.96
N ALA A 24 -17.12 -7.45 -13.66
CA ALA A 24 -17.79 -6.67 -14.68
C ALA A 24 -16.67 -6.18 -15.60
N SER A 25 -16.78 -6.49 -16.88
CA SER A 25 -15.83 -6.04 -17.90
C SER A 25 -15.97 -4.52 -18.01
N SER A 26 -15.35 -3.80 -17.07
CA SER A 26 -15.11 -2.38 -17.20
C SER A 26 -14.27 -2.21 -18.45
N VAL A 27 -14.67 -1.23 -19.27
CA VAL A 27 -13.83 -0.71 -20.34
C VAL A 27 -12.42 -0.57 -19.79
N ARG A 28 -11.43 -1.25 -20.39
CA ARG A 28 -10.03 -1.13 -19.96
C ARG A 28 -9.62 0.33 -20.14
N GLN A 29 -9.75 1.13 -19.09
CA GLN A 29 -9.04 2.39 -19.03
C GLN A 29 -7.56 2.04 -18.96
N GLU A 30 -6.73 2.78 -19.70
CA GLU A 30 -5.28 2.68 -19.52
C GLU A 30 -4.98 3.01 -18.06
N GLY A 31 -4.28 2.09 -17.39
CA GLY A 31 -3.92 2.31 -16.00
C GLY A 31 -2.82 3.37 -15.87
N LEU A 32 -2.73 3.92 -14.68
CA LEU A 32 -1.73 4.90 -14.31
C LEU A 32 -0.38 4.23 -14.16
N GLY A 33 0.59 4.72 -14.94
CA GLY A 33 1.99 4.33 -14.82
C GLY A 33 2.66 4.87 -13.57
N ALA A 34 3.85 4.34 -13.27
CA ALA A 34 4.65 4.70 -12.10
C ALA A 34 4.83 6.22 -11.89
N ASP A 35 5.07 6.99 -12.96
CA ASP A 35 5.28 8.44 -12.86
C ASP A 35 4.02 9.18 -12.41
N ALA A 36 2.85 8.81 -12.93
CA ALA A 36 1.56 9.40 -12.55
C ALA A 36 1.22 9.05 -11.09
N VAL A 37 1.45 7.80 -10.69
CA VAL A 37 1.26 7.37 -9.29
C VAL A 37 2.21 8.11 -8.36
N ALA A 38 3.49 8.25 -8.73
CA ALA A 38 4.49 8.97 -7.94
C ALA A 38 4.17 10.46 -7.81
N ALA A 39 3.62 11.10 -8.86
CA ALA A 39 3.17 12.48 -8.78
C ALA A 39 2.02 12.64 -7.77
N ALA A 40 0.98 11.81 -7.88
CA ALA A 40 -0.14 11.84 -6.93
C ALA A 40 0.29 11.55 -5.48
N ALA A 41 1.25 10.64 -5.29
CA ALA A 41 1.82 10.38 -3.97
C ALA A 41 2.53 11.60 -3.39
N ARG A 42 3.32 12.32 -4.20
CA ARG A 42 3.99 13.56 -3.78
C ARG A 42 2.99 14.64 -3.39
N ASP A 43 1.89 14.78 -4.11
CA ASP A 43 0.83 15.74 -3.78
C ASP A 43 0.20 15.42 -2.42
N MET A 44 -0.12 14.14 -2.15
CA MET A 44 -0.66 13.72 -0.85
C MET A 44 0.35 13.95 0.29
N ILE A 45 1.63 13.62 0.08
CA ILE A 45 2.71 13.88 1.05
C ILE A 45 2.85 15.38 1.32
N ALA A 46 2.75 16.23 0.30
CA ALA A 46 2.79 17.68 0.47
C ALA A 46 1.64 18.18 1.35
N GLY A 47 0.45 17.58 1.23
CA GLY A 47 -0.68 17.84 2.12
C GLY A 47 -0.37 17.52 3.59
N TYR A 48 0.21 16.34 3.86
CA TYR A 48 0.63 15.99 5.23
C TYR A 48 1.75 16.90 5.75
N ARG A 49 2.72 17.25 4.90
CA ARG A 49 3.82 18.16 5.26
C ARG A 49 3.34 19.57 5.61
N ALA A 50 2.27 20.05 4.97
CA ALA A 50 1.67 21.32 5.32
C ALA A 50 1.06 21.32 6.74
N ALA A 51 0.55 20.18 7.21
CA ALA A 51 0.01 20.01 8.56
C ALA A 51 1.10 19.70 9.62
N TYR A 52 2.16 18.99 9.22
CA TYR A 52 3.28 18.62 10.07
C TYR A 52 4.60 18.75 9.31
N SER A 53 5.39 19.77 9.63
CA SER A 53 6.61 20.13 8.89
C SER A 53 7.64 19.01 8.82
N ASP A 54 7.71 18.16 9.84
CA ASP A 54 8.71 17.08 9.91
C ASP A 54 8.21 15.80 9.23
N PHE A 55 7.07 15.84 8.52
CA PHE A 55 6.63 14.79 7.61
C PHE A 55 7.54 14.75 6.36
N ASP A 56 8.79 14.36 6.55
CA ASP A 56 9.84 14.29 5.53
C ASP A 56 9.81 12.95 4.79
N ALA A 57 8.64 12.64 4.21
CA ALA A 57 8.47 11.47 3.35
C ALA A 57 8.99 11.75 1.94
N SER A 58 9.55 10.74 1.30
CA SER A 58 9.99 10.81 -0.10
C SER A 58 9.40 9.69 -0.96
N VAL A 59 9.38 9.92 -2.27
CA VAL A 59 8.84 8.97 -3.27
C VAL A 59 9.94 8.59 -4.25
N GLU A 60 10.26 7.30 -4.32
CA GLU A 60 11.29 6.74 -5.19
C GLU A 60 10.67 5.78 -6.22
N ILE A 61 11.01 5.93 -7.51
CA ILE A 61 10.62 4.96 -8.55
C ILE A 61 11.75 3.94 -8.72
N ARG A 62 11.43 2.65 -8.61
CA ARG A 62 12.42 1.56 -8.61
C ARG A 62 12.14 0.51 -9.68
N GLY A 63 13.17 0.07 -10.39
CA GLY A 63 13.07 -0.97 -11.42
C GLY A 63 13.30 -2.39 -10.91
N ASP A 64 13.65 -2.56 -9.64
CA ASP A 64 14.00 -3.84 -9.03
C ASP A 64 12.95 -4.32 -8.00
N LEU A 65 11.74 -3.76 -8.07
CA LEU A 65 10.60 -4.14 -7.26
C LEU A 65 9.50 -4.74 -8.15
N PRO A 66 8.75 -5.74 -7.66
CA PRO A 66 7.55 -6.21 -8.35
C PRO A 66 6.53 -5.07 -8.50
N ALA A 67 5.66 -5.16 -9.51
CA ALA A 67 4.63 -4.15 -9.77
C ALA A 67 3.79 -3.87 -8.52
N GLY A 68 3.66 -2.58 -8.16
CA GLY A 68 2.97 -2.16 -6.95
C GLY A 68 3.72 -1.07 -6.19
N LEU A 69 3.25 -0.85 -4.96
CA LEU A 69 3.77 0.13 -4.02
C LEU A 69 4.30 -0.58 -2.78
N LEU A 70 5.36 -0.05 -2.18
CA LEU A 70 5.88 -0.51 -0.90
C LEU A 70 6.30 0.68 -0.06
N VAL A 71 6.09 0.61 1.25
CA VAL A 71 6.63 1.60 2.18
C VAL A 71 7.84 1.02 2.90
N SER A 72 8.92 1.80 2.93
CA SER A 72 10.14 1.45 3.66
C SER A 72 10.63 2.67 4.43
N ARG A 73 10.41 2.68 5.75
CA ARG A 73 10.69 3.82 6.64
C ARG A 73 9.93 5.06 6.17
N ASN A 74 10.59 6.19 5.96
CA ASN A 74 10.01 7.43 5.46
C ASN A 74 9.86 7.48 3.92
N ARG A 75 9.82 6.33 3.23
CA ARG A 75 9.85 6.29 1.77
C ARG A 75 8.70 5.46 1.22
N LEU A 76 8.01 6.03 0.25
CA LEU A 76 7.15 5.28 -0.66
C LEU A 76 7.98 4.87 -1.88
N LEU A 77 8.08 3.57 -2.11
CA LEU A 77 8.73 2.97 -3.26
C LEU A 77 7.65 2.59 -4.28
N VAL A 78 7.76 3.13 -5.49
CA VAL A 78 6.86 2.86 -6.61
C VAL A 78 7.61 1.98 -7.60
N SER A 79 7.11 0.77 -7.88
CA SER A 79 7.73 -0.03 -8.94
C SER A 79 7.56 0.65 -10.30
N ARG A 80 8.61 0.61 -11.13
CA ARG A 80 8.59 1.11 -12.51
C ARG A 80 7.54 0.40 -13.36
N ASP A 81 7.22 -0.84 -13.02
CA ASP A 81 6.23 -1.67 -13.72
C ASP A 81 4.81 -1.49 -13.16
N THR A 82 4.61 -0.50 -12.29
CA THR A 82 3.27 -0.16 -11.78
C THR A 82 2.36 0.27 -12.91
N ASN A 83 1.21 -0.40 -13.00
CA ASN A 83 0.10 -0.05 -13.88
C ASN A 83 -1.21 -0.18 -13.08
N LEU A 84 -1.72 0.95 -12.59
CA LEU A 84 -2.79 0.97 -11.60
C LEU A 84 -4.11 1.46 -12.20
N PRO A 85 -5.25 0.77 -12.00
CA PRO A 85 -6.55 1.32 -12.38
C PRO A 85 -6.79 2.68 -11.70
N PRO A 86 -7.15 3.75 -12.43
CA PRO A 86 -7.30 5.08 -11.85
C PRO A 86 -8.22 5.12 -10.62
N GLU A 87 -9.27 4.33 -10.60
CA GLU A 87 -10.23 4.20 -9.50
C GLU A 87 -9.62 3.66 -8.20
N ARG A 88 -8.49 2.95 -8.28
CA ARG A 88 -7.78 2.40 -7.10
C ARG A 88 -6.72 3.35 -6.54
N LEU A 89 -6.33 4.40 -7.28
CA LEU A 89 -5.25 5.29 -6.90
C LEU A 89 -5.43 5.87 -5.49
N THR A 90 -6.56 6.53 -5.25
CA THR A 90 -6.81 7.19 -3.97
C THR A 90 -6.82 6.21 -2.81
N ALA A 91 -7.43 5.04 -2.98
CA ALA A 91 -7.50 4.03 -1.93
C ALA A 91 -6.11 3.49 -1.56
N LEU A 92 -5.29 3.17 -2.56
CA LEU A 92 -3.93 2.68 -2.32
C LEU A 92 -3.03 3.74 -1.71
N LEU A 93 -3.05 4.97 -2.22
CA LEU A 93 -2.25 6.05 -1.61
C LEU A 93 -2.71 6.37 -0.19
N SER A 94 -4.01 6.33 0.09
CA SER A 94 -4.53 6.51 1.46
C SER A 94 -4.05 5.43 2.40
N HIS A 95 -3.86 4.21 1.90
CA HIS A 95 -3.31 3.10 2.68
C HIS A 95 -1.80 3.29 2.91
N GLU A 96 -1.01 3.38 1.83
CA GLU A 96 0.44 3.48 1.94
C GLU A 96 0.91 4.74 2.68
N ILE A 97 0.34 5.90 2.35
CA ILE A 97 0.73 7.17 2.94
C ILE A 97 -0.04 7.40 4.24
N GLY A 98 -1.37 7.30 4.19
CA GLY A 98 -2.23 7.63 5.31
C GLY A 98 -2.20 6.64 6.48
N VAL A 99 -1.79 5.39 6.26
CA VAL A 99 -1.59 4.39 7.32
C VAL A 99 -0.11 4.22 7.61
N HIS A 100 0.69 3.74 6.65
CA HIS A 100 2.08 3.34 6.94
C HIS A 100 3.00 4.52 7.21
N LEU A 101 3.06 5.52 6.31
CA LEU A 101 3.93 6.68 6.54
C LEU A 101 3.47 7.51 7.76
N VAL A 102 2.18 7.77 7.91
CA VAL A 102 1.66 8.48 9.09
C VAL A 102 1.99 7.75 10.39
N THR A 103 1.88 6.42 10.42
CA THR A 103 2.26 5.62 11.60
C THR A 103 3.75 5.69 11.88
N TYR A 104 4.59 5.62 10.84
CA TYR A 104 6.04 5.79 10.96
C TYR A 104 6.41 7.13 11.61
N PHE A 105 5.86 8.25 11.10
CA PHE A 105 6.19 9.59 11.62
C PHE A 105 5.65 9.82 13.02
N ASN A 106 4.43 9.37 13.31
CA ASN A 106 3.88 9.46 14.67
C ASN A 106 4.71 8.65 15.67
N GLY A 107 5.18 7.47 15.25
CA GLY A 107 6.08 6.63 16.04
C GLY A 107 7.40 7.33 16.34
N ASP A 108 8.02 7.95 15.33
CA ASP A 108 9.29 8.68 15.50
C ASP A 108 9.13 9.91 16.41
N ALA A 109 8.08 10.71 16.21
CA ALA A 109 7.78 11.89 17.01
C ALA A 109 7.52 11.57 18.51
N GLN A 110 7.06 10.36 18.81
CA GLN A 110 6.73 9.91 20.18
C GLN A 110 7.80 8.99 20.80
N GLY A 111 8.90 8.72 20.09
CA GLY A 111 9.94 7.80 20.54
C GLY A 111 9.51 6.32 20.59
N LEU A 112 8.44 5.97 19.89
CA LEU A 112 7.87 4.62 19.85
C LEU A 112 8.50 3.81 18.71
N ALA A 113 9.70 3.30 18.97
CA ALA A 113 10.52 2.58 18.00
C ALA A 113 9.81 1.39 17.31
N ILE A 114 8.82 0.77 17.97
CA ILE A 114 8.02 -0.33 17.40
C ILE A 114 7.19 0.11 16.18
N PHE A 115 6.65 1.33 16.19
CA PHE A 115 5.89 1.87 15.05
C PHE A 115 6.79 2.36 13.92
N ARG A 116 8.07 2.62 14.22
CA ARG A 116 9.09 3.00 13.23
C ARG A 116 9.69 1.79 12.51
N ASN A 117 9.98 0.73 13.26
CA ASN A 117 10.73 -0.42 12.78
C ASN A 117 9.81 -1.56 12.30
N GLY A 118 8.51 -1.51 12.63
CA GLY A 118 7.62 -2.66 12.49
C GLY A 118 7.94 -3.76 13.51
N LEU A 119 7.20 -4.87 13.42
CA LEU A 119 7.50 -6.07 14.20
C LEU A 119 8.58 -6.89 13.48
N ALA A 120 9.60 -7.35 14.20
CA ALA A 120 10.65 -8.18 13.64
C ALA A 120 10.05 -9.42 12.94
N GLY A 121 10.38 -9.63 11.67
CA GLY A 121 9.85 -10.73 10.86
C GLY A 121 8.51 -10.46 10.15
N TYR A 122 7.96 -9.24 10.24
CA TYR A 122 6.70 -8.85 9.59
C TYR A 122 6.89 -7.88 8.40
N GLU A 123 8.12 -7.67 7.95
CA GLU A 123 8.42 -6.82 6.78
C GLU A 123 7.73 -7.32 5.50
N GLY A 124 7.50 -8.63 5.37
CA GLY A 124 6.74 -9.24 4.26
C GLY A 124 5.22 -9.29 4.46
N MET A 125 4.71 -8.87 5.62
CA MET A 125 3.28 -8.85 5.97
C MET A 125 2.79 -7.42 6.27
N GLN A 126 3.51 -6.41 5.77
CA GLN A 126 2.96 -5.08 5.59
C GLN A 126 2.07 -5.16 4.34
N GLU A 127 0.82 -5.55 4.59
CA GLU A 127 -0.20 -5.72 3.57
C GLU A 127 -0.40 -4.41 2.78
N GLY A 128 -0.45 -4.55 1.46
CA GLY A 128 -0.84 -3.60 0.41
C GLY A 128 -1.11 -4.38 -0.87
#